data_AF-A0A2V7GE32-F1
#
_entry.id   AF-A0A2V7GE32-F1
#
_cell.length_a   1.000
_cell.length_b   1.000
_cell.length_c   1.000
_cell.angle_alpha   90.00
_cell.angle_beta   90.00
_cell.angle_gamma   90.00
#
_symmetry.space_group_name_H-M   'P 1'
#
loop_
_entity.id
_entity.type
_entity.pdbx_description
1 polymer ?
#
loop_
_entity_poly.entity_id
_entity_poly.type
_entity_poly.pdbx_seq_one_letter_code
_entity_poly.pdbx_strand_id
1 'polypeptide(L)'
;MTKRILAPIGAEERSEAVVPLVAALARDTGATVRLLRVFPIPERIVGDHGRTVAYVDQEMARLTAEGLDDLASVETVLPGVAVERVVR
;
A
#
# COMPACT_ATOMS: atom_id res chain seq x y z
N MET A 1 15.06 -19.66 -6.31
CA MET A 1 13.77 -19.12 -5.84
C MET A 1 14.07 -17.98 -4.88
N THR A 2 13.70 -16.75 -5.24
CA THR A 2 13.88 -15.58 -4.36
C THR A 2 12.74 -15.54 -3.35
N LYS A 3 13.05 -15.49 -2.05
CA LYS A 3 12.04 -15.40 -0.99
C LYS A 3 11.39 -14.02 -1.00
N ARG A 4 10.11 -13.95 -0.65
CA ARG A 4 9.34 -12.71 -0.58
C ARG A 4 8.64 -12.62 0.76
N ILE A 5 8.70 -11.44 1.38
CA ILE A 5 7.98 -11.13 2.62
C ILE A 5 6.81 -10.22 2.24
N LEU A 6 5.58 -10.60 2.59
CA LEU A 6 4.41 -9.74 2.42
C LEU A 6 4.20 -8.95 3.72
N ALA A 7 4.16 -7.62 3.62
CA ALA A 7 3.91 -6.73 4.75
C ALA A 7 2.68 -5.86 4.47
N PRO A 8 1.53 -6.17 5.09
CA PRO A 8 0.34 -5.33 5.02
C PRO A 8 0.57 -4.01 5.77
N ILE A 9 0.29 -2.89 5.10
CA ILE A 9 0.34 -1.54 5.67
C ILE A 9 -1.08 -0.98 5.65
N GLY A 10 -1.72 -0.95 6.82
CA GLY A 10 -3.02 -0.33 7.03
C GLY A 10 -2.93 1.20 7.11
N ALA A 11 -4.08 1.88 7.12
CA ALA A 11 -4.16 3.34 7.27
C ALA A 11 -3.77 3.84 8.66
N GLU A 12 -3.83 2.95 9.67
CA GLU A 12 -3.44 3.28 11.03
C GLU A 12 -1.92 3.24 11.18
N GLU A 13 -1.35 4.25 11.84
CA GLU A 13 0.09 4.39 12.14
C GLU A 13 0.68 3.13 12.82
N ARG A 14 -0.13 2.41 13.60
CA ARG A 14 0.28 1.15 14.26
C ARG A 14 0.64 0.05 13.26
N SER A 15 0.10 0.09 12.05
CA SER A 15 0.38 -0.91 11.01
C SER A 15 1.84 -0.87 10.55
N GLU A 16 2.49 0.30 10.64
CA GLU A 16 3.89 0.48 10.24
C GLU A 16 4.87 -0.06 11.29
N ALA A 17 4.43 -0.40 12.50
CA ALA A 17 5.28 -0.92 13.56
C ALA A 17 5.99 -2.23 13.18
N VAL A 18 5.46 -2.98 12.19
CA VAL A 18 6.06 -4.22 11.69
C VAL A 18 7.23 -3.97 10.72
N VAL A 19 7.34 -2.77 10.16
CA VAL A 19 8.29 -2.43 9.08
C VAL A 19 9.76 -2.63 9.51
N PRO A 20 10.21 -2.21 10.71
CA PRO A 20 11.60 -2.44 11.13
C PRO A 20 11.96 -3.93 11.23
N LEU A 21 11.03 -4.78 11.70
CA LEU A 21 11.23 -6.22 11.80
C LEU A 21 11.35 -6.86 10.40
N VAL A 22 10.45 -6.49 9.49
CA VAL A 22 10.48 -6.96 8.10
C VAL A 22 11.78 -6.52 7.41
N ALA A 23 12.25 -5.30 7.68
CA ALA A 23 13.52 -4.81 7.16
C ALA A 23 14.71 -5.66 7.61
N ALA A 24 14.80 -5.99 8.90
CA ALA A 24 15.86 -6.85 9.44
C ALA A 24 15.84 -8.23 8.78
N LEU A 25 14.67 -8.87 8.71
CA LEU A 25 14.50 -10.18 8.07
C LEU A 25 14.87 -10.14 6.59
N ALA A 26 14.49 -9.10 5.86
CA ALA A 26 14.79 -8.97 4.44
C ALA A 26 16.29 -8.80 4.18
N ARG A 27 16.99 -8.00 5.02
CA ARG A 27 18.44 -7.81 4.92
C ARG A 27 19.21 -9.10 5.19
N ASP A 28 18.84 -9.85 6.22
CA ASP A 28 19.52 -11.10 6.59
C ASP A 28 19.30 -12.22 5.57
N THR A 29 18.14 -12.21 4.90
CA THR A 29 17.75 -13.30 3.98
C THR A 29 17.90 -12.95 2.50
N GLY A 30 18.17 -11.69 2.17
CA GLY A 30 18.14 -11.17 0.80
C GLY A 30 16.74 -11.24 0.16
N ALA A 31 15.67 -11.26 0.96
CA ALA A 31 14.30 -11.34 0.47
C ALA A 31 13.78 -10.00 -0.06
N THR A 32 12.92 -10.05 -1.07
CA THR A 32 12.15 -8.87 -1.52
C THR A 32 10.97 -8.64 -0.58
N VAL A 33 10.75 -7.40 -0.14
CA VAL A 33 9.59 -7.01 0.65
C VAL A 33 8.51 -6.49 -0.29
N ARG A 34 7.32 -7.09 -0.21
CA ARG A 34 6.12 -6.58 -0.88
C ARG A 34 5.25 -5.86 0.13
N LEU A 35 5.21 -4.54 0.06
CA LEU A 35 4.28 -3.72 0.83
C LEU A 35 2.90 -3.77 0.17
N LEU A 36 1.88 -4.04 0.98
CA LEU A 36 0.50 -4.20 0.51
C LEU A 36 -0.41 -3.21 1.22
N ARG A 37 -1.09 -2.36 0.46
CA ARG A 37 -2.23 -1.55 0.92
C ARG A 37 -3.51 -2.14 0.34
N VAL A 38 -4.54 -2.28 1.17
CA VAL A 38 -5.85 -2.77 0.74
C VAL A 38 -6.90 -1.70 1.01
N PHE A 39 -7.70 -1.37 0.00
CA PHE A 39 -8.88 -0.53 0.15
C PHE A 39 -10.15 -1.34 -0.09
N PRO A 40 -11.27 -1.01 0.58
CA PRO A 40 -12.57 -1.52 0.16
C PRO A 40 -12.91 -1.01 -1.24
N ILE A 41 -13.73 -1.75 -1.99
CA ILE A 41 -14.26 -1.29 -3.28
C ILE A 41 -15.12 -0.04 -3.01
N PRO A 42 -14.80 1.11 -3.61
CA PRO A 42 -15.54 2.34 -3.38
C PRO A 42 -16.88 2.30 -4.10
N GLU A 43 -17.83 3.06 -3.56
CA GLU A 43 -19.06 3.39 -4.28
C GLU A 43 -18.82 4.54 -5.25
N ARG A 44 -19.69 4.68 -6.25
CA ARG A 44 -19.72 5.89 -7.06
C ARG A 44 -20.10 7.09 -6.20
N ILE A 45 -19.51 8.24 -6.46
CA ILE A 45 -19.86 9.49 -5.79
C ILE A 45 -21.05 10.11 -6.51
N VAL A 46 -22.14 10.37 -5.79
CA VAL A 46 -23.33 11.05 -6.29
C VAL A 46 -23.39 12.44 -5.66
N GLY A 47 -23.42 13.48 -6.49
CA GLY A 47 -23.54 14.85 -6.03
C GLY A 47 -24.96 15.24 -5.65
N ASP A 48 -25.14 16.43 -5.09
CA ASP A 48 -26.36 16.94 -4.45
C ASP A 48 -27.66 16.84 -5.27
N HIS A 49 -27.55 16.69 -6.60
CA HIS A 49 -28.69 16.61 -7.52
C HIS A 49 -28.90 15.19 -8.08
N GLY A 50 -28.39 14.15 -7.42
CA GLY A 50 -28.52 12.76 -7.87
C GLY A 50 -27.65 12.40 -9.09
N ARG A 51 -26.76 13.30 -9.52
CA ARG A 51 -25.85 13.10 -10.66
C ARG A 51 -24.55 12.45 -10.19
N THR A 52 -24.08 11.43 -10.90
CA THR A 52 -22.75 10.84 -10.64
C THR A 52 -21.66 11.90 -10.88
N VAL A 53 -20.83 12.13 -9.86
CA VAL A 53 -19.69 13.07 -9.90
C VAL A 53 -18.37 12.31 -10.03
N ALA A 54 -18.29 11.09 -9.50
CA ALA A 54 -17.19 10.18 -9.77
C ALA A 54 -17.70 8.74 -9.94
N TYR A 55 -17.22 8.06 -10.97
CA TYR A 55 -17.47 6.65 -11.19
C TYR A 55 -16.55 5.79 -10.32
N VAL A 56 -16.90 4.51 -10.13
CA VAL A 56 -16.15 3.58 -9.28
C VAL A 56 -14.70 3.42 -9.76
N ASP A 57 -14.46 3.39 -11.07
CA ASP A 57 -13.12 3.29 -11.65
C ASP A 57 -12.26 4.53 -11.36
N GLN A 58 -12.86 5.72 -11.37
CA GLN A 58 -12.19 6.97 -11.01
C GLN A 58 -11.81 6.98 -9.53
N GLU A 59 -12.70 6.50 -8.66
CA GLU A 59 -12.42 6.42 -7.22
C GLU A 59 -11.41 5.33 -6.90
N MET A 60 -11.45 4.19 -7.60
CA MET A 60 -10.43 3.15 -7.52
C MET A 60 -9.05 3.68 -7.95
N ALA A 61 -8.98 4.48 -9.02
CA ALA A 61 -7.73 5.10 -9.46
C ALA A 61 -7.20 6.10 -8.42
N ARG A 62 -8.09 6.90 -7.81
CA ARG A 62 -7.74 7.82 -6.73
C ARG A 62 -7.14 7.09 -5.52
N LEU A 63 -7.82 6.06 -5.02
CA LEU A 63 -7.36 5.24 -3.90
C LEU A 63 -6.06 4.49 -4.23
N THR A 64 -5.91 4.04 -5.48
CA THR A 64 -4.66 3.42 -5.93
C THR A 64 -3.48 4.39 -5.86
N ALA A 65 -3.66 5.62 -6.33
CA ALA A 65 -2.63 6.65 -6.26
C ALA A 65 -2.28 6.98 -4.80
N GLU A 66 -3.30 7.24 -3.97
CA GLU A 66 -3.15 7.51 -2.53
C GLU A 66 -2.37 6.39 -1.82
N GLY A 67 -2.76 5.13 -2.05
CA GLY A 67 -2.06 3.99 -1.46
C GLY A 67 -0.62 3.83 -1.94
N LEU A 68 -0.31 4.13 -3.20
CA LEU A 68 1.06 4.05 -3.70
C LEU A 68 1.97 5.13 -3.10
N ASP A 69 1.42 6.31 -2.82
CA ASP A 69 2.11 7.41 -2.16
C ASP A 69 2.36 7.07 -0.67
N ASP A 70 1.36 6.54 0.04
CA ASP A 70 1.52 6.02 1.40
C ASP A 70 2.64 4.97 1.47
N LEU A 71 2.60 3.99 0.56
CA LEU A 71 3.62 2.94 0.50
C LEU A 71 5.00 3.48 0.12
N ALA A 72 5.09 4.56 -0.66
CA ALA A 72 6.36 5.21 -0.98
C ALA A 72 6.98 5.84 0.26
N SER A 73 6.17 6.45 1.13
CA SER A 73 6.62 6.96 2.43
C SER A 73 7.24 5.84 3.28
N VAL A 74 6.57 4.69 3.39
CA VAL A 74 7.07 3.52 4.12
C VAL A 74 8.33 2.93 3.50
N GLU A 75 8.47 2.94 2.17
CA GLU A 75 9.68 2.48 1.50
C GLU A 75 10.93 3.27 1.93
N THR A 76 10.79 4.56 2.29
CA THR A 76 11.92 5.39 2.74
C THR A 76 12.60 4.87 4.01
N VAL A 77 11.87 4.13 4.86
CA VAL A 77 12.43 3.53 6.09
C VAL A 77 13.02 2.13 5.87
N LEU A 78 13.10 1.67 4.61
CA LEU A 78 13.65 0.38 4.20
C LEU A 78 14.94 0.50 3.34
N PRO A 79 15.96 1.26 3.76
CA PRO A 79 17.17 1.41 2.95
C PRO A 79 17.89 0.07 2.78
N GLY A 80 18.33 -0.18 1.55
CA GLY A 80 19.07 -1.38 1.15
C GLY A 80 18.22 -2.65 1.00
N VAL A 81 16.90 -2.55 1.12
CA VAL A 81 15.96 -3.66 0.91
C VAL A 81 15.30 -3.51 -0.46
N ALA A 82 15.18 -4.61 -1.21
CA ALA A 82 14.39 -4.60 -2.45
C ALA A 82 12.90 -4.55 -2.09
N VAL A 83 12.20 -3.49 -2.52
CA VAL A 83 10.79 -3.24 -2.18
C VAL A 83 9.92 -3.27 -3.44
N GLU A 84 8.73 -3.85 -3.30
CA GLU A 84 7.64 -3.75 -4.25
C GLU A 84 6.40 -3.18 -3.57
N ARG A 85 5.72 -2.25 -4.23
CA ARG A 85 4.48 -1.64 -3.72
C ARG A 85 3.29 -2.17 -4.48
N VAL A 86 2.25 -2.58 -3.75
CA VAL A 86 1.01 -3.12 -4.32
C VAL A 86 -0.18 -2.53 -3.59
N VAL A 87 -1.13 -2.00 -4.35
CA VAL A 87 -2.45 -1.61 -3.86
C VAL A 87 -3.50 -2.61 -4.39
N ARG A 88 -4.45 -3.00 -3.55
CA ARG A 88 -5.53 -3.94 -3.86
C ARG A 88 -6.88 -3.42 -3.42
#